data_AF-A0A1N7K6J3-F1
#
_entry.id   AF-A0A1N7K6J3-F1
#
_cell.length_a   1.000
_cell.length_b   1.000
_cell.length_c   1.000
_cell.angle_alpha   90.00
_cell.angle_beta   90.00
_cell.angle_gamma   90.00
#
_symmetry.space_group_name_H-M   'P 1'
#
loop_
_entity.id
_entity.type
_entity.pdbx_description
1 polymer ?
#
loop_
_entity_poly.entity_id
_entity_poly.type
_entity_poly.pdbx_seq_one_letter_code
_entity_poly.pdbx_strand_id
1 'polypeptide(L)'
;MMYRPHTLAICLLLSLSLTVHASGDHEHEEGHGHSHGKEHGHEGEHGHEHEHENTTKISAAMATANGIRTAIASSGTVNATLPIFATLVVPPQQEIQLSGRFPGLITDVRVAPGDSVKKGQTLATIESNESLSRYEVRSPISGVISDSHAASGNLASSEPLFVIVDLSGLWLEIPVHPSQRTQVTAGQPVTLPAHEISTQIESIAPPAHGRPFWRARAKVPNPHGDLTPGEVTLAHITTAETVAQVRVENRALQNHEGNTVVFVHHDGEYEARPVTTGASDEKFTEITAGLNPGEEYVTDNSYLIKADIGKSGAAHQH
;
A
#
# COMPACT_ATOMS: atom_id res chain seq x y z
N MET A 1 9.42 -25.04 46.85
CA MET A 1 8.24 -24.17 46.84
C MET A 1 7.34 -24.61 45.70
N MET A 2 6.24 -25.27 46.04
CA MET A 2 5.31 -25.93 45.13
C MET A 2 4.02 -25.10 45.17
N TYR A 3 3.51 -24.63 44.03
CA TYR A 3 2.18 -24.01 43.99
C TYR A 3 1.47 -24.26 42.66
N ARG A 4 0.41 -25.06 42.76
CA ARG A 4 -0.80 -25.11 41.93
C ARG A 4 -1.87 -25.78 42.79
N PRO A 5 -3.16 -25.70 42.44
CA PRO A 5 -3.94 -24.62 41.83
C PRO A 5 -5.25 -24.40 42.64
N HIS A 6 -6.15 -23.48 42.30
CA HIS A 6 -7.61 -23.64 42.54
C HIS A 6 -8.45 -22.63 41.72
N THR A 7 -9.47 -23.19 41.03
CA THR A 7 -10.84 -22.69 40.71
C THR A 7 -11.02 -21.37 39.90
N LEU A 8 -12.02 -21.16 39.03
CA LEU A 8 -13.35 -21.77 38.82
C LEU A 8 -13.87 -21.46 37.37
N ALA A 9 -14.80 -22.32 36.92
CA ALA A 9 -15.71 -22.32 35.76
C ALA A 9 -16.16 -21.00 35.08
N ILE A 10 -16.52 -21.09 33.78
CA ILE A 10 -17.85 -20.72 33.24
C ILE A 10 -18.07 -21.39 31.86
N CYS A 11 -19.17 -22.13 31.76
CA CYS A 11 -19.74 -22.73 30.55
C CYS A 11 -20.49 -21.68 29.72
N LEU A 12 -20.42 -21.76 28.40
CA LEU A 12 -21.51 -21.29 27.54
C LEU A 12 -21.66 -22.23 26.33
N LEU A 13 -22.79 -22.95 26.32
CA LEU A 13 -23.30 -23.78 25.24
C LEU A 13 -24.02 -22.88 24.22
N LEU A 14 -23.71 -23.01 22.93
CA LEU A 14 -24.58 -22.55 21.85
C LEU A 14 -24.92 -23.72 20.94
N SER A 15 -26.21 -24.06 20.93
CA SER A 15 -26.84 -25.14 20.18
C SER A 15 -27.00 -24.79 18.70
N LEU A 16 -26.51 -25.68 17.83
CA LEU A 16 -26.71 -25.64 16.39
C LEU A 16 -27.85 -26.60 16.03
N SER A 17 -29.00 -26.07 15.61
CA SER A 17 -30.13 -26.83 15.08
C SER A 17 -30.11 -26.80 13.55
N LEU A 18 -29.68 -27.92 12.94
CA LEU A 18 -29.75 -28.17 11.51
C LEU A 18 -30.88 -29.18 11.26
N THR A 19 -32.00 -28.74 10.68
CA THR A 19 -33.08 -29.62 10.22
C THR A 19 -32.80 -30.08 8.80
N VAL A 20 -32.46 -31.35 8.65
CA VAL A 20 -32.50 -32.10 7.38
C VAL A 20 -33.91 -32.67 7.22
N HIS A 21 -34.57 -32.41 6.10
CA HIS A 21 -35.73 -33.16 5.62
C HIS A 21 -35.38 -33.78 4.28
N ALA A 22 -35.46 -35.10 4.22
CA ALA A 22 -35.35 -35.92 3.03
C ALA A 22 -36.74 -36.42 2.64
N SER A 23 -37.04 -36.47 1.33
CA SER A 23 -38.07 -37.26 0.61
C SER A 23 -38.01 -36.77 -0.84
N GLY A 24 -37.99 -37.55 -1.93
CA GLY A 24 -38.14 -38.97 -2.22
C GLY A 24 -38.40 -39.05 -3.74
N ASP A 25 -37.78 -40.01 -4.44
CA ASP A 25 -37.92 -40.24 -5.88
C ASP A 25 -39.34 -40.65 -6.30
N HIS A 26 -39.76 -40.33 -7.53
CA HIS A 26 -40.68 -41.16 -8.32
C HIS A 26 -40.60 -40.86 -9.84
N GLU A 27 -40.70 -41.94 -10.60
CA GLU A 27 -40.47 -42.11 -12.05
C GLU A 27 -41.65 -41.70 -12.95
N HIS A 28 -41.31 -41.48 -14.24
CA HIS A 28 -42.07 -41.60 -15.50
C HIS A 28 -43.60 -41.81 -15.50
N GLU A 29 -44.29 -41.03 -16.35
CA GLU A 29 -45.25 -41.60 -17.31
C GLU A 29 -45.46 -40.70 -18.55
N GLU A 30 -45.51 -41.33 -19.72
CA GLU A 30 -45.78 -40.74 -21.02
C GLU A 30 -47.27 -40.46 -21.24
N GLY A 31 -47.59 -39.43 -22.03
CA GLY A 31 -48.93 -39.18 -22.56
C GLY A 31 -48.88 -38.45 -23.89
N HIS A 32 -48.99 -39.20 -24.99
CA HIS A 32 -49.18 -38.69 -26.35
C HIS A 32 -50.59 -38.11 -26.57
N GLY A 33 -50.67 -37.03 -27.36
CA GLY A 33 -51.93 -36.48 -27.90
C GLY A 33 -51.71 -35.42 -28.99
N HIS A 34 -51.80 -35.87 -30.25
CA HIS A 34 -52.09 -35.18 -31.53
C HIS A 34 -52.87 -33.84 -31.44
N SER A 35 -52.94 -32.89 -32.40
CA SER A 35 -52.46 -32.65 -33.77
C SER A 35 -53.14 -31.35 -34.28
N HIS A 36 -52.43 -30.55 -35.07
CA HIS A 36 -52.86 -29.56 -36.09
C HIS A 36 -53.86 -28.41 -35.79
N GLY A 37 -53.40 -27.19 -36.11
CA GLY A 37 -54.24 -26.04 -36.49
C GLY A 37 -53.40 -24.86 -36.96
N LYS A 38 -53.47 -24.53 -38.27
CA LYS A 38 -52.74 -23.44 -38.95
C LYS A 38 -53.32 -22.05 -38.61
N GLU A 39 -52.39 -21.11 -38.44
CA GLU A 39 -52.30 -19.80 -39.12
C GLU A 39 -53.46 -18.79 -38.99
N HIS A 40 -53.21 -17.68 -38.28
CA HIS A 40 -53.59 -16.32 -38.70
C HIS A 40 -52.69 -15.30 -38.00
N GLY A 41 -52.09 -14.40 -38.78
CA GLY A 41 -51.22 -13.33 -38.29
C GLY A 41 -51.97 -12.17 -37.67
N HIS A 42 -51.26 -11.43 -36.84
CA HIS A 42 -51.43 -9.99 -36.71
C HIS A 42 -50.06 -9.39 -36.36
N GLU A 43 -49.56 -8.58 -37.29
CA GLU A 43 -48.45 -7.66 -37.09
C GLU A 43 -48.88 -6.64 -36.04
N GLY A 44 -48.22 -6.67 -34.90
CA GLY A 44 -48.21 -5.63 -33.89
C GLY A 44 -46.76 -5.25 -33.67
N GLU A 45 -46.30 -4.26 -34.43
CA GLU A 45 -45.00 -3.63 -34.30
C GLU A 45 -44.99 -2.84 -32.98
N HIS A 46 -44.78 -3.55 -31.88
CA HIS A 46 -44.39 -2.96 -30.61
C HIS A 46 -42.88 -2.84 -30.63
N GLY A 47 -42.39 -1.67 -31.05
CA GLY A 47 -41.06 -1.21 -30.67
C GLY A 47 -41.02 -1.14 -29.15
N HIS A 48 -40.60 -2.23 -28.52
CA HIS A 48 -40.13 -2.19 -27.14
C HIS A 48 -38.83 -1.39 -27.18
N GLU A 49 -38.94 -0.07 -26.99
CA GLU A 49 -37.87 0.67 -26.35
C GLU A 49 -37.67 -0.01 -24.99
N HIS A 50 -36.65 -0.87 -24.93
CA HIS A 50 -36.11 -1.30 -23.66
C HIS A 50 -35.54 -0.04 -23.02
N GLU A 51 -36.34 0.66 -22.22
CA GLU A 51 -35.82 1.59 -21.23
C GLU A 51 -34.88 0.77 -20.35
N HIS A 52 -33.59 0.91 -20.62
CA HIS A 52 -32.56 0.31 -19.78
C HIS A 52 -32.68 1.00 -18.42
N GLU A 53 -33.12 0.24 -17.40
CA GLU A 53 -33.29 0.70 -16.00
C GLU A 53 -32.04 1.39 -15.41
N ASN A 54 -30.92 1.36 -16.14
CA ASN A 54 -29.61 1.90 -15.78
C ASN A 54 -29.13 3.07 -16.66
N THR A 55 -30.01 3.74 -17.43
CA THR A 55 -29.62 4.87 -18.32
C THR A 55 -30.23 6.20 -17.88
N THR A 56 -29.50 7.30 -18.12
CA THR A 56 -30.02 8.67 -18.00
C THR A 56 -29.51 9.57 -19.13
N LYS A 57 -30.32 10.57 -19.51
CA LYS A 57 -29.99 11.59 -20.50
C LYS A 57 -29.64 12.89 -19.80
N ILE A 58 -28.38 13.30 -19.90
CA ILE A 58 -27.93 14.61 -19.40
C ILE A 58 -27.26 15.33 -20.56
N SER A 59 -27.80 16.49 -20.95
CA SER A 59 -27.23 17.29 -22.05
C SER A 59 -25.77 17.68 -21.77
N ALA A 60 -24.93 17.73 -22.80
CA ALA A 60 -23.50 18.07 -22.66
C ALA A 60 -23.25 19.42 -21.96
N ALA A 61 -24.13 20.41 -22.18
CA ALA A 61 -24.07 21.71 -21.51
C ALA A 61 -24.32 21.58 -19.99
N MET A 62 -25.29 20.76 -19.59
CA MET A 62 -25.59 20.49 -18.19
C MET A 62 -24.51 19.62 -17.54
N ALA A 63 -23.98 18.62 -18.25
CA ALA A 63 -22.86 17.81 -17.78
C ALA A 63 -21.63 18.67 -17.48
N THR A 64 -21.26 19.55 -18.42
CA THR A 64 -20.13 20.48 -18.25
C THR A 64 -20.39 21.47 -17.11
N ALA A 65 -21.59 22.07 -17.04
CA ALA A 65 -21.95 23.02 -15.98
C ALA A 65 -21.93 22.37 -14.57
N ASN A 66 -22.19 21.08 -14.48
CA ASN A 66 -22.14 20.30 -13.24
C ASN A 66 -20.77 19.62 -13.01
N GLY A 67 -19.77 19.92 -13.85
CA GLY A 67 -18.40 19.41 -13.68
C GLY A 67 -18.25 17.90 -13.95
N ILE A 68 -19.16 17.29 -14.69
CA ILE A 68 -19.01 15.91 -15.16
C ILE A 68 -17.87 15.89 -16.16
N ARG A 69 -16.84 15.07 -15.89
CA ARG A 69 -15.72 14.85 -16.81
C ARG A 69 -15.69 13.41 -17.25
N THR A 70 -15.18 13.22 -18.45
CA THR A 70 -15.02 11.92 -19.09
C THR A 70 -13.57 11.67 -19.48
N ALA A 71 -13.23 10.39 -19.63
CA ALA A 71 -11.97 9.92 -20.16
C ALA A 71 -12.21 8.75 -21.13
N ILE A 72 -11.24 8.49 -22.01
CA ILE A 72 -11.32 7.39 -22.97
C ILE A 72 -10.64 6.17 -22.38
N ALA A 73 -11.37 5.06 -22.34
CA ALA A 73 -10.89 3.75 -21.97
C ALA A 73 -9.75 3.34 -22.92
N SER A 74 -8.54 3.21 -22.39
CA SER A 74 -7.35 2.96 -23.19
C SER A 74 -6.48 1.88 -22.57
N SER A 75 -5.58 1.32 -23.36
CA SER A 75 -4.60 0.37 -22.86
C SER A 75 -3.52 1.06 -22.03
N GLY A 76 -2.91 0.30 -21.14
CA GLY A 76 -1.69 0.73 -20.48
C GLY A 76 -1.35 -0.12 -19.26
N THR A 77 -0.20 0.18 -18.68
CA THR A 77 0.32 -0.56 -17.54
C THR A 77 -0.46 -0.25 -16.26
N VAL A 78 -0.81 -1.29 -15.51
CA VAL A 78 -1.33 -1.22 -14.15
C VAL A 78 -0.39 -2.01 -13.25
N ASN A 79 0.13 -1.36 -12.21
CA ASN A 79 1.11 -1.94 -11.30
C ASN A 79 0.43 -2.40 -10.01
N ALA A 80 0.27 -3.71 -9.82
CA ALA A 80 -0.23 -4.22 -8.55
C ALA A 80 0.75 -3.82 -7.44
N THR A 81 0.27 -3.07 -6.46
CA THR A 81 1.07 -2.60 -5.32
C THR A 81 0.68 -3.29 -4.03
N LEU A 82 1.68 -3.62 -3.22
CA LEU A 82 1.51 -4.09 -1.85
C LEU A 82 1.93 -2.97 -0.88
N PRO A 83 0.97 -2.31 -0.19
CA PRO A 83 1.27 -1.28 0.80
C PRO A 83 1.78 -1.91 2.10
N ILE A 84 2.92 -1.43 2.61
CA ILE A 84 3.54 -1.90 3.85
C ILE A 84 4.12 -0.71 4.62
N PHE A 85 3.89 -0.64 5.93
CA PHE A 85 4.60 0.28 6.80
C PHE A 85 6.04 -0.18 7.00
N ALA A 86 6.98 0.70 6.71
CA ALA A 86 8.41 0.44 6.79
C ALA A 86 9.10 1.50 7.63
N THR A 87 10.29 1.20 8.13
CA THR A 87 11.06 2.09 8.99
C THR A 87 12.34 2.52 8.31
N LEU A 88 12.63 3.82 8.32
CA LEU A 88 13.91 4.35 7.90
C LEU A 88 14.95 4.13 8.99
N VAL A 89 16.07 3.51 8.67
CA VAL A 89 17.14 3.20 9.64
C VAL A 89 18.50 3.58 9.08
N VAL A 90 19.44 3.89 9.98
CA VAL A 90 20.83 4.10 9.62
C VAL A 90 21.46 2.75 9.25
N PRO A 91 22.09 2.63 8.07
CA PRO A 91 22.92 1.48 7.76
C PRO A 91 24.02 1.28 8.82
N PRO A 92 24.24 0.08 9.35
CA PRO A 92 25.26 -0.15 10.39
C PRO A 92 26.68 0.26 9.97
N GLN A 93 26.97 0.30 8.67
CA GLN A 93 28.26 0.76 8.15
C GLN A 93 28.42 2.29 8.17
N GLN A 94 27.34 3.03 8.40
CA GLN A 94 27.29 4.49 8.48
C GLN A 94 27.20 5.00 9.92
N GLU A 95 27.14 4.11 10.91
CA GLU A 95 27.25 4.46 12.33
C GLU A 95 28.60 3.98 12.88
N ILE A 96 29.32 4.88 13.54
CA ILE A 96 30.59 4.56 14.20
C ILE A 96 30.53 5.00 15.66
N GLN A 97 30.77 4.04 16.54
CA GLN A 97 31.01 4.27 17.95
C GLN A 97 32.51 4.43 18.18
N LEU A 98 32.91 5.60 18.66
CA LEU A 98 34.30 5.99 18.79
C LEU A 98 34.71 6.03 20.27
N SER A 99 35.66 5.20 20.66
CA SER A 99 36.24 5.16 22.00
C SER A 99 37.67 5.72 22.03
N GLY A 100 38.16 6.04 23.22
CA GLY A 100 39.57 6.36 23.43
C GLY A 100 40.46 5.14 23.16
N ARG A 101 41.61 5.35 22.50
CA ARG A 101 42.55 4.25 22.22
C ARG A 101 43.21 3.70 23.49
N PHE A 102 43.46 4.59 24.45
CA PHE A 102 44.05 4.26 25.74
C PHE A 102 43.26 4.95 26.85
N PRO A 103 43.01 4.30 28.00
CA PRO A 103 42.38 4.95 29.14
C PRO A 103 43.15 6.21 29.58
N GLY A 104 42.42 7.25 29.97
CA GLY A 104 43.05 8.55 30.24
C GLY A 104 42.08 9.66 30.62
N LEU A 105 42.61 10.76 31.15
CA LEU A 105 41.81 11.95 31.49
C LEU A 105 41.41 12.69 30.21
N ILE A 106 40.12 12.96 30.04
CA ILE A 106 39.63 13.82 28.96
C ILE A 106 39.97 15.27 29.33
N THR A 107 40.84 15.89 28.55
CA THR A 107 41.34 17.25 28.84
C THR A 107 40.60 18.33 28.07
N ASP A 108 39.96 17.96 26.96
CA ASP A 108 39.23 18.88 26.08
C ASP A 108 38.20 18.11 25.25
N VAL A 109 37.03 18.71 25.03
CA VAL A 109 35.94 18.19 24.19
C VAL A 109 35.47 19.34 23.29
N ARG A 110 35.49 19.12 21.97
CA ARG A 110 35.30 20.16 20.95
C ARG A 110 33.97 20.09 20.21
N VAL A 111 33.14 19.08 20.50
CA VAL A 111 31.89 18.80 19.78
C VAL A 111 30.80 18.39 20.76
N ALA A 112 29.55 18.60 20.37
CA ALA A 112 28.34 18.21 21.08
C ALA A 112 27.39 17.39 20.17
N PRO A 113 26.41 16.66 20.73
CA PRO A 113 25.36 16.03 19.94
C PRO A 113 24.65 17.05 19.04
N GLY A 114 24.44 16.69 17.78
CA GLY A 114 23.90 17.55 16.72
C GLY A 114 24.97 18.25 15.88
N ASP A 115 26.24 18.30 16.32
CA ASP A 115 27.30 18.92 15.53
C ASP A 115 27.66 18.09 14.29
N SER A 116 27.84 18.79 13.17
CA SER A 116 28.41 18.19 11.95
C SER A 116 29.93 18.13 12.05
N VAL A 117 30.51 16.98 11.73
CA VAL A 117 31.95 16.74 11.79
C VAL A 117 32.49 16.20 10.48
N LYS A 118 33.73 16.54 10.16
CA LYS A 118 34.45 16.02 9.00
C LYS A 118 35.36 14.86 9.39
N LYS A 119 35.60 13.93 8.47
CA LYS A 119 36.64 12.92 8.62
C LYS A 119 37.99 13.58 8.96
N GLY A 120 38.62 13.11 10.03
CA GLY A 120 39.88 13.61 10.57
C GLY A 120 39.75 14.77 11.56
N GLN A 121 38.56 15.36 11.72
CA GLN A 121 38.32 16.44 12.70
C GLN A 121 38.55 15.95 14.11
N THR A 122 39.28 16.73 14.91
CA THR A 122 39.53 16.43 16.33
C THR A 122 38.29 16.71 17.16
N LEU A 123 37.82 15.69 17.88
CA LEU A 123 36.61 15.73 18.69
C LEU A 123 36.92 15.90 20.18
N ALA A 124 37.98 15.25 20.66
CA ALA A 124 38.45 15.36 22.04
C ALA A 124 39.97 15.17 22.15
N THR A 125 40.54 15.59 23.27
CA THR A 125 41.96 15.36 23.61
C THR A 125 42.05 14.61 24.93
N ILE A 126 42.76 13.49 24.95
CA ILE A 126 42.90 12.61 26.12
C ILE A 126 44.37 12.56 26.53
N GLU A 127 44.63 12.66 27.83
CA GLU A 127 45.93 12.39 28.44
C GLU A 127 45.97 10.94 28.93
N SER A 128 46.81 10.11 28.31
CA SER A 128 46.92 8.68 28.63
C SER A 128 47.44 8.45 30.06
N ASN A 129 46.77 7.58 30.81
CA ASN A 129 47.22 7.23 32.17
C ASN A 129 48.57 6.49 32.18
N GLU A 130 48.90 5.77 31.11
CA GLU A 130 50.12 4.95 31.04
C GLU A 130 51.35 5.78 30.68
N SER A 131 51.20 6.71 29.73
CA SER A 131 52.33 7.46 29.16
C SER A 131 52.36 8.93 29.54
N LEU A 132 51.30 9.44 30.18
CA LEU A 132 51.04 10.87 30.43
C LEU A 132 51.09 11.75 29.16
N SER A 133 51.07 11.11 27.99
CA SER A 133 51.09 11.79 26.70
C SER A 133 49.67 12.10 26.25
N ARG A 134 49.49 13.27 25.64
CA ARG A 134 48.22 13.69 25.05
C ARG A 134 48.06 13.13 23.65
N TYR A 135 46.88 12.63 23.36
CA TYR A 135 46.50 12.19 22.03
C TYR A 135 45.10 12.68 21.68
N GLU A 136 44.84 12.77 20.38
CA GLU A 136 43.59 13.29 19.86
C GLU A 136 42.66 12.16 19.41
N VAL A 137 41.40 12.27 19.80
CA VAL A 137 40.30 11.45 19.28
C VAL A 137 39.74 12.17 18.06
N ARG A 138 39.90 11.56 16.88
CA ARG A 138 39.49 12.15 15.59
C ARG A 138 38.34 11.37 14.98
N SER A 139 37.45 12.07 14.29
CA SER A 139 36.35 11.43 13.57
C SER A 139 36.86 10.54 12.42
N PRO A 140 36.49 9.26 12.34
CA PRO A 140 36.86 8.40 11.21
C PRO A 140 36.03 8.64 9.94
N ILE A 141 34.85 9.26 10.06
CA ILE A 141 33.93 9.58 8.97
C ILE A 141 33.47 11.04 9.01
N SER A 142 32.87 11.51 7.93
CA SER A 142 32.08 12.75 7.96
C SER A 142 30.64 12.38 8.33
N GLY A 143 29.99 13.19 9.16
CA GLY A 143 28.64 12.90 9.64
C GLY A 143 28.21 13.84 10.75
N VAL A 144 27.23 13.42 11.55
CA VAL A 144 26.70 14.14 12.70
C VAL A 144 27.01 13.38 13.99
N ILE A 145 27.35 14.09 15.06
CA ILE A 145 27.44 13.48 16.39
C ILE A 145 26.02 13.15 16.85
N SER A 146 25.65 11.87 16.85
CA SER A 146 24.35 11.41 17.33
C SER A 146 24.30 11.34 18.85
N ASP A 147 25.43 11.02 19.49
CA ASP A 147 25.52 10.91 20.94
C ASP A 147 26.94 11.20 21.44
N SER A 148 27.08 11.66 22.68
CA SER A 148 28.34 12.02 23.32
C SER A 148 28.33 11.73 24.81
N HIS A 149 29.24 10.86 25.25
CA HIS A 149 29.51 10.56 26.65
C HIS A 149 30.80 11.23 27.15
N ALA A 150 31.52 11.92 26.26
CA ALA A 150 32.74 12.64 26.61
C ALA A 150 32.43 13.94 27.35
N ALA A 151 33.10 14.16 28.48
CA ALA A 151 33.13 15.44 29.16
C ALA A 151 34.55 15.74 29.65
N SER A 152 34.97 16.99 29.55
CA SER A 152 36.27 17.42 30.11
C SER A 152 36.32 17.14 31.62
N GLY A 153 37.43 16.59 32.09
CA GLY A 153 37.62 16.14 33.46
C GLY A 153 37.18 14.71 33.74
N ASN A 154 36.40 14.07 32.86
CA ASN A 154 36.04 12.66 33.02
C ASN A 154 37.17 11.74 32.54
N LEU A 155 37.14 10.50 33.01
CA LEU A 155 38.06 9.46 32.56
C LEU A 155 37.50 8.76 31.32
N ALA A 156 38.25 8.78 30.22
CA ALA A 156 38.00 7.93 29.07
C ALA A 156 38.40 6.49 29.40
N SER A 157 37.52 5.54 29.07
CA SER A 157 37.68 4.12 29.36
C SER A 157 37.30 3.27 28.12
N SER A 158 36.71 2.09 28.32
CA SER A 158 36.25 1.20 27.23
C SER A 158 34.96 1.66 26.56
N GLU A 159 34.17 2.53 27.20
CA GLU A 159 32.90 2.98 26.67
C GLU A 159 33.09 3.95 25.49
N PRO A 160 32.19 3.93 24.49
CA PRO A 160 32.19 4.90 23.40
C PRO A 160 32.05 6.33 23.92
N LEU A 161 32.96 7.19 23.48
CA LEU A 161 32.96 8.62 23.78
C LEU A 161 31.98 9.38 22.89
N PHE A 162 31.90 8.99 21.62
CA PHE A 162 31.05 9.61 20.61
C PHE A 162 30.37 8.54 19.75
N VAL A 163 29.15 8.81 19.32
CA VAL A 163 28.47 8.07 18.25
C VAL A 163 28.33 9.01 17.06
N ILE A 164 28.88 8.61 15.92
CA ILE A 164 28.92 9.43 14.70
C ILE A 164 28.14 8.72 13.62
N VAL A 165 27.21 9.43 13.00
CA VAL A 165 26.29 8.88 12.01
C VAL A 165 26.40 9.65 10.70
N ASP A 166 26.58 8.94 9.59
CA ASP A 166 26.41 9.48 8.24
C ASP A 166 24.93 9.32 7.82
N LEU A 167 24.22 10.43 7.72
CA LEU A 167 22.80 10.50 7.38
C LEU A 167 22.53 10.75 5.89
N SER A 168 23.55 10.76 5.04
CA SER A 168 23.40 11.05 3.59
C SER A 168 22.58 10.00 2.83
N GLY A 169 22.38 8.83 3.41
CA GLY A 169 21.50 7.79 2.91
C GLY A 169 21.01 6.91 4.05
N LEU A 170 19.80 6.39 3.92
CA LEU A 170 19.17 5.51 4.90
C LEU A 170 18.82 4.18 4.25
N TRP A 171 18.51 3.18 5.07
CA TRP A 171 17.80 2.00 4.63
C TRP A 171 16.32 2.12 4.97
N LEU A 172 15.47 1.76 4.02
CA LEU A 172 14.09 1.42 4.29
C LEU A 172 14.03 -0.06 4.68
N GLU A 173 13.80 -0.34 5.96
CA GLU A 173 13.56 -1.70 6.46
C GLU A 173 12.07 -2.03 6.39
N ILE A 174 11.74 -2.98 5.54
CA ILE A 174 10.36 -3.41 5.26
C ILE A 174 10.13 -4.77 5.91
N PRO A 175 9.23 -4.89 6.90
CA PRO A 175 8.83 -6.18 7.44
C PRO A 175 7.94 -6.92 6.44
N VAL A 176 8.39 -8.09 5.99
CA VAL A 176 7.64 -8.94 5.05
C VAL A 176 7.12 -10.16 5.81
N HIS A 177 5.80 -10.21 6.01
CA HIS A 177 5.16 -11.30 6.74
C HIS A 177 5.10 -12.59 5.90
N PRO A 178 4.98 -13.76 6.54
CA PRO A 178 4.91 -15.04 5.83
C PRO A 178 3.85 -15.10 4.72
N SER A 179 2.69 -14.46 4.91
CA SER A 179 1.61 -14.37 3.92
C SER A 179 1.98 -13.56 2.67
N GLN A 180 2.94 -12.65 2.77
CA GLN A 180 3.37 -11.75 1.70
C GLN A 180 4.65 -12.24 1.02
N ARG A 181 5.38 -13.18 1.63
CA ARG A 181 6.74 -13.56 1.22
C ARG A 181 6.84 -14.05 -0.22
N THR A 182 5.83 -14.73 -0.75
CA THR A 182 5.82 -15.24 -2.13
C THR A 182 5.70 -14.12 -3.17
N GLN A 183 5.15 -12.96 -2.78
CA GLN A 183 4.94 -11.81 -3.65
C GLN A 183 6.11 -10.83 -3.62
N VAL A 184 6.98 -10.92 -2.61
CA VAL A 184 8.08 -9.97 -2.40
C VAL A 184 9.43 -10.60 -2.73
N THR A 185 10.14 -10.02 -3.69
CA THR A 185 11.44 -10.45 -4.19
C THR A 185 12.42 -9.27 -4.33
N ALA A 186 13.73 -9.56 -4.36
CA ALA A 186 14.72 -8.53 -4.62
C ALA A 186 14.60 -8.01 -6.06
N GLY A 187 14.87 -6.72 -6.24
CA GLY A 187 14.74 -6.00 -7.53
C GLY A 187 13.38 -5.35 -7.75
N GLN A 188 12.36 -5.64 -6.92
CA GLN A 188 11.05 -4.99 -7.07
C GLN A 188 11.12 -3.49 -6.77
N PRO A 189 10.46 -2.65 -7.58
CA PRO A 189 10.32 -1.22 -7.30
C PRO A 189 9.56 -0.97 -6.00
N VAL A 190 10.01 0.04 -5.26
CA VAL A 190 9.36 0.54 -4.04
C VAL A 190 9.22 2.04 -4.15
N THR A 191 8.02 2.56 -3.91
CA THR A 191 7.77 4.00 -3.81
C THR A 191 7.43 4.40 -2.38
N LEU A 192 7.85 5.60 -1.99
CA LEU A 192 7.51 6.25 -0.71
C LEU A 192 6.73 7.52 -1.05
N PRO A 193 5.39 7.45 -1.17
CA PRO A 193 4.59 8.57 -1.69
C PRO A 193 4.74 9.86 -0.89
N ALA A 194 4.86 9.77 0.44
CA ALA A 194 4.98 10.94 1.31
C ALA A 194 6.27 11.76 1.07
N HIS A 195 7.29 11.13 0.47
CA HIS A 195 8.60 11.73 0.21
C HIS A 195 8.89 11.88 -1.28
N GLU A 196 7.97 11.45 -2.15
CA GLU A 196 8.16 11.39 -3.61
C GLU A 196 9.42 10.60 -4.04
N ILE A 197 9.80 9.59 -3.26
CA ILE A 197 11.00 8.78 -3.52
C ILE A 197 10.63 7.48 -4.22
N SER A 198 11.40 7.13 -5.25
CA SER A 198 11.41 5.81 -5.87
C SER A 198 12.75 5.11 -5.65
N THR A 199 12.68 3.85 -5.22
CA THR A 199 13.83 2.97 -4.99
C THR A 199 13.44 1.53 -5.34
N GLN A 200 14.26 0.55 -4.97
CA GLN A 200 14.00 -0.87 -5.20
C GLN A 200 14.53 -1.72 -4.04
N ILE A 201 13.92 -2.89 -3.85
CA ILE A 201 14.37 -3.87 -2.86
C ILE A 201 15.76 -4.38 -3.26
N GLU A 202 16.77 -4.09 -2.45
CA GLU A 202 18.15 -4.55 -2.66
C GLU A 202 18.34 -5.98 -2.15
N SER A 203 17.77 -6.29 -0.98
CA SER A 203 17.96 -7.60 -0.35
C SER A 203 16.80 -7.98 0.54
N ILE A 204 16.66 -9.29 0.79
CA ILE A 204 15.68 -9.85 1.72
C ILE A 204 16.40 -10.84 2.63
N ALA A 205 16.42 -10.55 3.92
CA ALA A 205 17.03 -11.39 4.94
C ALA A 205 15.98 -12.27 5.64
N PRO A 206 16.34 -13.51 6.05
CA PRO A 206 15.46 -14.36 6.82
C PRO A 206 15.11 -13.75 8.18
N PRO A 207 14.02 -14.23 8.81
CA PRO A 207 13.65 -13.80 10.14
C PRO A 207 14.78 -14.04 11.13
N ALA A 208 15.08 -13.03 11.95
CA ALA A 208 16.00 -13.18 13.08
C ALA A 208 15.25 -13.74 14.29
N HIS A 209 15.98 -14.25 15.28
CA HIS A 209 15.40 -14.71 16.54
C HIS A 209 14.45 -13.66 17.14
N GLY A 210 13.24 -14.08 17.51
CA GLY A 210 12.22 -13.22 18.11
C GLY A 210 11.44 -12.33 17.13
N ARG A 211 11.70 -12.39 15.81
CA ARG A 211 10.92 -11.66 14.80
C ARG A 211 10.19 -12.63 13.87
N PRO A 212 8.85 -12.57 13.75
CA PRO A 212 8.07 -13.47 12.90
C PRO A 212 7.97 -13.02 11.43
N PHE A 213 8.94 -12.26 10.92
CA PHE A 213 8.92 -11.67 9.58
C PHE A 213 10.29 -11.64 8.92
N TRP A 214 10.30 -11.73 7.59
CA TRP A 214 11.48 -11.47 6.76
C TRP A 214 11.75 -9.97 6.72
N ARG A 215 12.99 -9.57 6.48
CA ARG A 215 13.35 -8.15 6.41
C ARG A 215 13.87 -7.82 5.02
N ALA A 216 13.04 -7.14 4.23
CA ALA A 216 13.48 -6.55 2.98
C ALA A 216 14.13 -5.19 3.25
N ARG A 217 15.12 -4.83 2.44
CA ARG A 217 15.86 -3.57 2.54
C ARG A 217 15.91 -2.89 1.20
N ALA A 218 15.65 -1.58 1.19
CA ALA A 218 15.90 -0.70 0.05
C ALA A 218 16.79 0.46 0.49
N LYS A 219 17.64 0.98 -0.41
CA LYS A 219 18.45 2.18 -0.16
C LYS A 219 17.66 3.42 -0.47
N VAL A 220 17.66 4.38 0.44
CA VAL A 220 16.94 5.64 0.31
C VAL A 220 17.95 6.78 0.40
N PRO A 221 18.19 7.53 -0.70
CA PRO A 221 19.04 8.72 -0.65
C PRO A 221 18.46 9.77 0.31
N ASN A 222 19.32 10.43 1.09
CA ASN A 222 18.94 11.52 1.98
C ASN A 222 19.93 12.69 1.89
N PRO A 223 20.20 13.24 0.69
CA PRO A 223 21.23 14.26 0.50
C PRO A 223 20.92 15.59 1.20
N HIS A 224 19.64 15.87 1.45
CA HIS A 224 19.16 17.11 2.08
C HIS A 224 18.91 16.96 3.58
N GLY A 225 18.93 15.74 4.12
CA GLY A 225 18.70 15.48 5.54
C GLY A 225 17.23 15.56 5.96
N ASP A 226 16.29 15.57 5.01
CA ASP A 226 14.85 15.68 5.29
C ASP A 226 14.29 14.40 5.94
N LEU A 227 14.92 13.25 5.68
CA LEU A 227 14.50 11.97 6.23
C LEU A 227 15.13 11.73 7.59
N THR A 228 14.30 11.31 8.55
CA THR A 228 14.73 11.07 9.93
C THR A 228 14.90 9.57 10.21
N PRO A 229 16.03 9.11 10.75
CA PRO A 229 16.16 7.74 11.24
C PRO A 229 15.12 7.42 12.32
N GLY A 230 14.53 6.22 12.25
CA GLY A 230 13.45 5.76 13.11
C GLY A 230 12.05 6.16 12.62
N GLU A 231 11.94 7.02 11.60
CA GLU A 231 10.66 7.38 11.00
C GLU A 231 9.97 6.16 10.38
N VAL A 232 8.67 6.04 10.64
CA VAL A 232 7.81 5.03 9.99
C VAL A 232 7.08 5.70 8.82
N THR A 233 7.15 5.09 7.65
CA THR A 233 6.56 5.61 6.42
C THR A 233 5.83 4.51 5.65
N LEU A 234 4.85 4.89 4.83
CA LEU A 234 4.13 3.97 3.97
C LEU A 234 4.94 3.72 2.70
N ALA A 235 5.26 2.47 2.43
CA ALA A 235 5.98 2.03 1.25
C ALA A 235 5.08 1.15 0.37
N HIS A 236 5.09 1.40 -0.94
CA HIS A 236 4.34 0.60 -1.91
C HIS A 236 5.31 -0.24 -2.73
N ILE A 237 5.26 -1.56 -2.55
CA ILE A 237 6.07 -2.50 -3.34
C ILE A 237 5.29 -2.87 -4.59
N THR A 238 5.87 -2.70 -5.77
CA THR A 238 5.27 -3.21 -7.02
C THR A 238 5.47 -4.72 -7.11
N THR A 239 4.40 -5.49 -6.98
CA THR A 239 4.44 -6.96 -6.94
C THR A 239 4.21 -7.62 -8.30
N ALA A 240 3.46 -6.95 -9.18
CA ALA A 240 3.24 -7.38 -10.55
C ALA A 240 2.97 -6.17 -11.46
N GLU A 241 3.46 -6.26 -12.69
CA GLU A 241 3.16 -5.30 -13.76
C GLU A 241 2.24 -5.98 -14.77
N THR A 242 1.07 -5.38 -15.02
CA THR A 242 0.09 -5.91 -15.98
C THR A 242 -0.15 -4.90 -17.08
N VAL A 243 0.00 -5.29 -18.34
CA VAL A 243 -0.41 -4.45 -19.47
C VAL A 243 -1.88 -4.70 -19.74
N ALA A 244 -2.73 -3.84 -19.18
CA ALA A 244 -4.17 -3.90 -19.35
C ALA A 244 -4.56 -3.44 -20.76
N GLN A 245 -5.44 -4.21 -21.43
CA GLN A 245 -6.03 -3.79 -22.70
C GLN A 245 -6.97 -2.60 -22.51
N VAL A 246 -7.68 -2.58 -21.38
CA VAL A 246 -8.53 -1.49 -20.93
C VAL A 246 -8.21 -1.21 -19.47
N ARG A 247 -7.85 0.02 -19.16
CA ARG A 247 -7.79 0.53 -17.78
C ARG A 247 -8.62 1.79 -17.64
N VAL A 248 -9.20 1.94 -16.47
CA VAL A 248 -9.96 3.13 -16.09
C VAL A 248 -9.36 3.75 -14.85
N GLU A 249 -9.55 5.06 -14.67
CA GLU A 249 -9.16 5.73 -13.43
C GLU A 249 -9.99 5.22 -12.25
N ASN A 250 -9.37 5.00 -11.09
CA ASN A 250 -10.03 4.43 -9.91
C ASN A 250 -11.26 5.23 -9.47
N ARG A 251 -11.25 6.56 -9.66
CA ARG A 251 -12.39 7.45 -9.34
C ARG A 251 -13.64 7.21 -10.18
N ALA A 252 -13.50 6.58 -11.36
CA ALA A 252 -14.63 6.22 -12.21
C ALA A 252 -15.38 4.98 -11.72
N LEU A 253 -14.74 4.14 -10.90
CA LEU A 253 -15.36 2.95 -10.34
C LEU A 253 -16.35 3.36 -9.24
N GLN A 254 -17.59 2.90 -9.37
CA GLN A 254 -18.65 3.17 -8.42
C GLN A 254 -19.25 1.86 -7.93
N ASN A 255 -19.66 1.81 -6.68
CA ASN A 255 -20.44 0.68 -6.17
C ASN A 255 -21.93 0.97 -6.37
N HIS A 256 -22.64 0.10 -7.08
CA HIS A 256 -24.08 0.15 -7.29
C HIS A 256 -24.67 -1.24 -7.08
N GLU A 257 -25.59 -1.35 -6.12
CA GLU A 257 -26.27 -2.62 -5.77
C GLU A 257 -25.33 -3.80 -5.48
N GLY A 258 -24.14 -3.53 -4.92
CA GLY A 258 -23.14 -4.56 -4.60
C GLY A 258 -22.23 -4.94 -5.77
N ASN A 259 -22.46 -4.37 -6.96
CA ASN A 259 -21.61 -4.54 -8.14
C ASN A 259 -20.72 -3.31 -8.36
N THR A 260 -19.51 -3.53 -8.86
CA THR A 260 -18.66 -2.45 -9.38
C THR A 260 -19.15 -2.07 -10.77
N VAL A 261 -19.51 -0.79 -10.94
CA VAL A 261 -20.01 -0.23 -12.19
C VAL A 261 -19.15 0.95 -12.64
N VAL A 262 -19.13 1.17 -13.94
CA VAL A 262 -18.58 2.37 -14.59
C VAL A 262 -19.71 3.02 -15.38
N PHE A 263 -19.79 4.35 -15.34
CA PHE A 263 -20.74 5.09 -16.18
C PHE A 263 -20.12 5.34 -17.55
N VAL A 264 -20.68 4.72 -18.57
CA VAL A 264 -20.27 4.89 -19.97
C VAL A 264 -21.09 6.01 -20.58
N HIS A 265 -20.44 6.88 -21.36
CA HIS A 265 -21.09 7.97 -22.07
C HIS A 265 -21.09 7.66 -23.57
N HIS A 266 -22.28 7.73 -24.17
CA HIS A 266 -22.46 7.60 -25.62
C HIS A 266 -23.59 8.52 -26.08
N ASP A 267 -23.33 9.39 -27.06
CA ASP A 267 -24.34 10.25 -27.70
C ASP A 267 -25.24 11.07 -26.74
N GLY A 268 -24.71 11.50 -25.59
CA GLY A 268 -25.45 12.28 -24.57
C GLY A 268 -26.26 11.43 -23.58
N GLU A 269 -26.16 10.11 -23.70
CA GLU A 269 -26.68 9.12 -22.75
C GLU A 269 -25.57 8.63 -21.83
N TYR A 270 -25.92 8.42 -20.56
CA TYR A 270 -25.06 7.83 -19.55
C TYR A 270 -25.65 6.51 -19.08
N GLU A 271 -24.89 5.43 -19.23
CA GLU A 271 -25.30 4.07 -18.88
C GLU A 271 -24.45 3.56 -17.71
N ALA A 272 -25.09 3.06 -16.65
CA ALA A 272 -24.38 2.35 -15.58
C ALA A 272 -24.09 0.92 -16.05
N ARG A 273 -22.82 0.63 -16.35
CA ARG A 273 -22.40 -0.68 -16.85
C ARG A 273 -21.60 -1.44 -15.80
N PRO A 274 -22.04 -2.66 -15.39
CA PRO A 274 -21.24 -3.53 -14.55
C PRO A 274 -19.93 -3.91 -15.22
N VAL A 275 -18.83 -3.86 -14.46
CA VAL A 275 -17.49 -4.21 -14.94
C VAL A 275 -16.84 -5.26 -14.05
N THR A 276 -16.01 -6.11 -14.66
CA THR A 276 -15.11 -7.00 -13.92
C THR A 276 -13.73 -6.37 -13.86
N THR A 277 -13.20 -6.21 -12.65
CA THR A 277 -11.90 -5.56 -12.39
C THR A 277 -10.77 -6.59 -12.28
N GLY A 278 -9.59 -6.23 -12.76
CA GLY A 278 -8.36 -7.00 -12.66
C GLY A 278 -7.35 -6.37 -11.70
N ALA A 279 -6.09 -6.27 -12.14
CA ALA A 279 -5.05 -5.58 -11.39
C ALA A 279 -5.42 -4.10 -11.14
N SER A 280 -4.95 -3.55 -10.03
CA SER A 280 -5.22 -2.16 -9.65
C SER A 280 -3.97 -1.54 -9.04
N ASP A 281 -3.72 -0.28 -9.36
CA ASP A 281 -2.68 0.57 -8.79
C ASP A 281 -3.30 1.82 -8.15
N GLU A 282 -2.50 2.80 -7.71
CA GLU A 282 -3.02 4.01 -7.06
C GLU A 282 -3.99 4.83 -7.93
N LYS A 283 -3.80 4.81 -9.25
CA LYS A 283 -4.50 5.69 -10.18
C LYS A 283 -5.46 4.93 -11.10
N PHE A 284 -5.09 3.74 -11.54
CA PHE A 284 -5.80 2.97 -12.55
C PHE A 284 -6.13 1.56 -12.08
N THR A 285 -7.26 1.07 -12.58
CA THR A 285 -7.70 -0.33 -12.44
C THR A 285 -7.93 -0.92 -13.83
N GLU A 286 -7.41 -2.11 -14.03
CA GLU A 286 -7.66 -2.93 -15.21
C GLU A 286 -9.12 -3.38 -15.25
N ILE A 287 -9.73 -3.29 -16.43
CA ILE A 287 -11.06 -3.86 -16.70
C ILE A 287 -10.89 -5.08 -17.60
N THR A 288 -11.28 -6.25 -17.09
CA THR A 288 -11.18 -7.53 -17.81
C THR A 288 -12.45 -7.87 -18.59
N ALA A 289 -13.60 -7.31 -18.19
CA ALA A 289 -14.87 -7.42 -18.89
C ALA A 289 -15.81 -6.25 -18.58
N GLY A 290 -16.72 -5.96 -19.51
CA GLY A 290 -17.77 -4.94 -19.34
C GLY A 290 -17.42 -3.56 -19.90
N LEU A 291 -16.20 -3.33 -20.40
CA LEU A 291 -15.82 -2.08 -21.08
C LEU A 291 -14.86 -2.39 -22.23
N ASN A 292 -15.10 -1.79 -23.39
CA ASN A 292 -14.30 -1.96 -24.59
C ASN A 292 -13.26 -0.82 -24.73
N PRO A 293 -12.12 -1.08 -25.41
CA PRO A 293 -11.17 -0.04 -25.74
C PRO A 293 -11.82 1.08 -26.57
N GLY A 294 -11.54 2.33 -26.24
CA GLY A 294 -12.06 3.51 -26.92
C GLY A 294 -13.40 4.03 -26.41
N GLU A 295 -14.09 3.32 -25.50
CA GLU A 295 -15.32 3.81 -24.89
C GLU A 295 -15.04 4.99 -23.95
N GLU A 296 -15.95 5.96 -23.95
CA GLU A 296 -15.87 7.12 -23.06
C GLU A 296 -16.54 6.80 -21.72
N TYR A 297 -15.84 7.05 -20.62
CA TYR A 297 -16.34 6.78 -19.27
C TYR A 297 -16.22 8.01 -18.36
N VAL A 298 -17.08 8.11 -17.36
CA VAL A 298 -17.14 9.26 -16.45
C VAL A 298 -16.10 9.14 -15.34
N THR A 299 -15.26 10.15 -15.16
CA THR A 299 -14.22 10.21 -14.12
C THR A 299 -14.60 11.08 -12.93
N ASP A 300 -15.31 12.20 -13.15
CA ASP A 300 -15.65 13.18 -12.12
C ASP A 300 -17.17 13.39 -12.01
N ASN A 301 -17.64 13.63 -10.79
CA ASN A 301 -19.05 13.94 -10.47
C ASN A 301 -20.09 12.90 -10.94
N SER A 302 -19.69 11.63 -11.03
CA SER A 302 -20.55 10.48 -11.36
C SER A 302 -21.71 10.25 -10.38
N TYR A 303 -21.66 10.82 -9.17
CA TYR A 303 -22.75 10.76 -8.19
C TYR A 303 -24.04 11.41 -8.69
N LEU A 304 -23.96 12.48 -9.50
CA LEU A 304 -25.16 13.13 -10.05
C LEU A 304 -25.90 12.21 -11.03
N ILE A 305 -25.14 11.46 -11.83
CA ILE A 305 -25.65 10.45 -12.75
C ILE A 305 -26.30 9.31 -11.96
N LYS A 306 -25.60 8.82 -10.92
CA LYS A 306 -26.11 7.78 -10.01
C LYS A 306 -27.42 8.19 -9.32
N ALA A 307 -27.51 9.43 -8.85
CA ALA A 307 -28.69 9.94 -8.16
C ALA A 307 -29.90 10.11 -9.09
N ASP A 308 -29.66 10.38 -10.37
CA ASP A 308 -30.71 10.50 -11.37
C ASP A 308 -31.24 9.12 -11.80
N ILE A 309 -30.34 8.17 -12.12
CA ILE A 309 -30.72 6.78 -12.44
C ILE A 309 -31.48 6.14 -11.27
N GLY A 310 -31.03 6.36 -10.03
CA GLY A 310 -31.72 5.83 -8.84
C GLY A 310 -33.13 6.41 -8.62
N LYS A 311 -33.41 7.63 -9.08
CA LYS A 311 -34.77 8.21 -9.02
C LYS A 311 -35.69 7.61 -10.07
N SER A 312 -35.17 7.38 -11.29
CA SER A 312 -35.93 6.76 -12.38
C SER A 312 -36.33 5.33 -12.03
N GLY A 313 -35.42 4.52 -11.49
CA GLY A 313 -35.74 3.14 -11.06
C GLY A 313 -36.77 3.06 -9.93
N ALA A 314 -36.78 4.01 -9.00
CA ALA A 314 -37.75 4.05 -7.89
C ALA A 314 -39.18 4.42 -8.34
N ALA A 315 -39.34 5.08 -9.49
CA ALA A 315 -40.66 5.45 -10.01
C ALA A 315 -41.44 4.27 -10.62
N HIS A 316 -40.77 3.15 -10.93
CA HIS A 316 -41.36 1.96 -11.53
C HIS A 316 -41.75 0.85 -10.53
N GLN A 317 -41.49 1.03 -9.22
CA GLN A 317 -41.81 0.03 -8.17
C GLN A 317 -43.18 0.25 -7.48
N HIS A 318 -44.12 0.98 -8.10
CA HIS A 318 -45.43 1.28 -7.52
C HIS A 318 -46.59 0.58 -8.24
#